data_AF-A0A4U0ZKN0-F1
#
_entry.id   AF-A0A4U0ZKN0-F1
#
_cell.length_a   1.000
_cell.length_b   1.000
_cell.length_c   1.000
_cell.angle_alpha   90.00
_cell.angle_beta   90.00
_cell.angle_gamma   90.00
#
_symmetry.space_group_name_H-M   'P 1'
#
loop_
_entity.id
_entity.type
_entity.pdbx_description
1 polymer ?
#
loop_
_entity_poly.entity_id
_entity_poly.type
_entity_poly.pdbx_seq_one_letter_code
_entity_poly.pdbx_strand_id
1 'polypeptide(L)' 'MVLASSQLAKNWAMLDDFEGDQYERVIVPVKLDSGDIVDAYIYQIKPSK' A
#
# COMPACT_ATOMS: atom_id res chain seq x y z
N MET A 1 7.70 -8.27 -4.17
CA MET A 1 7.36 -7.80 -5.52
C MET A 1 6.42 -6.61 -5.40
N VAL A 2 6.50 -5.63 -6.30
CA VAL A 2 5.55 -4.50 -6.34
C VAL A 2 4.42 -4.83 -7.30
N LEU A 3 3.17 -4.64 -6.86
CA LEU A 3 1.97 -4.85 -7.67
C LEU A 3 1.46 -3.49 -8.18
N ALA A 4 1.14 -3.40 -9.47
CA ALA A 4 0.60 -2.19 -10.08
C ALA A 4 -0.64 -2.52 -10.92
N SER A 5 -1.67 -1.67 -10.82
CA SER A 5 -2.88 -1.79 -11.63
C SER A 5 -3.54 -0.43 -11.79
N SER A 6 -4.02 -0.13 -13.00
CA SER A 6 -4.79 1.09 -13.29
C SER A 6 -6.13 1.14 -12.58
N GLN A 7 -6.63 -0.01 -12.08
CA GLN A 7 -7.90 -0.11 -11.38
C GLN A 7 -7.80 0.26 -9.90
N LEU A 8 -6.58 0.39 -9.34
CA LEU A 8 -6.39 0.72 -7.91
C LEU A 8 -7.09 2.02 -7.53
N ALA A 9 -7.03 3.04 -8.40
CA ALA A 9 -7.68 4.32 -8.17
C ALA A 9 -9.19 4.22 -7.88
N LYS A 10 -9.87 3.20 -8.42
CA LYS A 10 -11.31 2.96 -8.21
C LYS A 10 -11.60 2.00 -7.06
N ASN A 11 -10.64 1.17 -6.69
CA ASN A 11 -10.81 0.08 -5.73
C ASN A 11 -10.16 0.35 -4.37
N TRP A 12 -9.56 1.52 -4.16
CA TRP A 12 -8.93 1.88 -2.88
C TRP A 12 -9.87 1.72 -1.69
N ALA A 13 -11.12 2.16 -1.81
CA ALA A 13 -12.11 2.02 -0.74
C ALA A 13 -12.41 0.55 -0.39
N MET A 14 -12.45 -0.35 -1.38
CA MET A 14 -12.67 -1.78 -1.15
C MET A 14 -11.47 -2.42 -0.45
N LEU A 15 -10.25 -2.01 -0.82
CA LEU A 15 -9.03 -2.50 -0.17
C LEU A 15 -8.93 -1.98 1.27
N ASP A 16 -9.28 -0.71 1.49
CA ASP A 16 -9.32 -0.10 2.83
C ASP A 16 -10.34 -0.82 3.74
N ASP A 17 -11.52 -1.16 3.20
CA ASP A 17 -12.56 -1.91 3.93
C ASP A 17 -12.15 -3.36 4.22
N PHE A 18 -11.46 -4.02 3.27
CA PHE A 18 -10.98 -5.39 3.44
C PHE A 18 -9.94 -5.54 4.55
N GLU A 19 -8.99 -4.60 4.64
CA GLU A 19 -7.95 -4.60 5.68
C GLU A 19 -8.50 -4.13 7.04
N GLY A 20 -9.56 -3.31 6.99
CA GLY A 20 -10.32 -2.87 8.15
C GLY A 20 -9.54 -1.91 9.06
N ASP A 21 -10.07 -1.70 10.27
CA ASP A 21 -9.59 -0.66 11.17
C ASP A 21 -8.21 -0.92 11.78
N GLN A 22 -7.67 -2.12 11.66
CA GLN A 22 -6.36 -2.48 12.25
C GLN A 22 -5.19 -2.01 11.39
N TYR A 23 -5.42 -1.72 10.11
CA TYR A 23 -4.39 -1.34 9.17
C TYR A 23 -4.63 0.05 8.60
N GLU A 24 -3.54 0.73 8.26
CA GLU A 24 -3.58 2.01 7.56
C GLU A 24 -2.74 1.94 6.28
N ARG A 25 -3.24 2.60 5.23
CA ARG A 25 -2.51 2.73 3.97
C ARG A 25 -1.51 3.88 4.08
N VAL A 26 -0.23 3.57 3.92
CA VAL A 26 0.87 4.55 3.91
C VAL A 26 1.69 4.44 2.63
N ILE A 27 2.35 5.53 2.27
CA ILE A 27 3.29 5.56 1.15
C ILE A 27 4.69 5.39 1.70
N VAL A 28 5.44 4.43 1.15
CA VAL A 28 6.83 4.18 1.51
C VAL A 28 7.71 4.03 0.27
N PRO A 29 8.98 4.44 0.33
CA PRO A 29 9.94 4.16 -0.72
C PRO A 29 10.32 2.67 -0.69
N VAL A 30 10.21 1.99 -1.84
CA VAL A 30 10.54 0.58 -2.01
C VAL A 30 11.65 0.43 -3.03
N LYS A 31 12.66 -0.36 -2.71
CA LYS A 31 13.73 -0.73 -3.64
C LYS A 31 13.29 -1.94 -4.48
N LEU A 32 13.28 -1.78 -5.80
CA LEU A 32 13.04 -2.85 -6.76
C LEU A 32 14.31 -3.68 -6.98
N ASP A 33 14.15 -4.89 -7.52
CA ASP A 33 15.28 -5.76 -7.87
C ASP A 33 16.19 -5.13 -8.94
N SER A 34 15.64 -4.21 -9.76
CA SER A 34 16.42 -3.40 -10.71
C SER A 34 17.38 -2.42 -10.03
N GLY A 35 17.21 -2.17 -8.73
CA GLY A 35 17.92 -1.15 -7.96
C GLY A 35 17.18 0.19 -7.87
N ASP A 36 16.09 0.38 -8.61
CA ASP A 36 15.27 1.59 -8.59
C ASP A 36 14.53 1.74 -7.26
N ILE A 37 14.29 2.99 -6.86
CA ILE A 37 13.44 3.33 -5.70
C ILE A 37 12.14 3.93 -6.22
N VAL A 38 11.02 3.35 -5.83
CA VAL A 38 9.68 3.82 -6.19
C VAL A 38 8.82 3.99 -4.95
N ASP A 39 7.94 4.98 -4.96
CA ASP A 39 6.94 5.14 -3.91
C ASP A 39 5.79 4.16 -4.14
N ALA A 40 5.49 3.36 -3.11
CA ALA A 40 4.41 2.38 -3.16
C ALA A 40 3.50 2.52 -1.94
N TYR A 41 2.22 2.22 -2.14
CA TYR A 41 1.25 2.10 -1.06
C TYR A 41 1.39 0.73 -0.39
N ILE A 42 1.52 0.73 0.93
CA ILE A 42 1.47 -0.47 1.77
C ILE A 42 0.40 -0.32 2.85
N TYR A 43 -0.13 -1.44 3.32
CA TYR A 43 -0.92 -1.48 4.54
C TYR A 43 -0.02 -1.90 5.70
N GLN A 44 0.09 -1.04 6.71
CA GLN A 44 0.80 -1.33 7.94
C GLN A 44 -0.18 -1.43 9.10
N ILE A 45 0.15 -2.21 10.13
CA ILE A 45 -0.63 -2.24 11.38
C ILE A 45 -0.59 -0.83 11.97
N LYS A 46 -1.76 -0.30 12.32
CA LYS A 46 -1.83 1.00 13.00
C LYS A 46 -1.03 0.93 14.30
N PRO A 47 -0.10 1.87 14.51
CA PRO A 47 0.65 1.90 15.76
C PRO A 47 -0.34 2.07 16.92
N SER A 48 -0.22 1.19 17.92
CA SER A 48 -0.95 1.38 19.17
C SER A 48 -0.38 2.63 19.85
N LYS A 49 -1.25 3.63 20.09
CA LYS A 49 -0.90 4.80 20.89
C LYS A 49 -0.55 4.41 22.32
#